data_AF-A0A2M8Q5P5-F1
#
_entry.id   AF-A0A2M8Q5P5-F1
#
_cell.length_a   1.000
_cell.length_b   1.000
_cell.length_c   1.000
_cell.angle_alpha   90.00
_cell.angle_beta   90.00
_cell.angle_gamma   90.00
#
_symmetry.space_group_name_H-M   'P 1'
#
loop_
_entity.id
_entity.type
_entity.pdbx_description
1 polymer ?
#
loop_
_entity_poly.entity_id
_entity_poly.type
_entity_poly.pdbx_seq_one_letter_code
_entity_poly.pdbx_strand_id
1 'polypeptide(L)'
;MSWSKVPLPEKKKMLALYRAGNLDLDYEANRLSIKPESLRRKLNELAYYQQLLLDESALSAEIEEFHQATSYDLDLPSLRKQKDIIGRSIDKFEKIQNSLQSRNQPVRLVFASDIHIPYQDEYAIEMTAKIVADFKPHYMTALNDVFDFSEYSTRWNDKRSQAAKLWSSDLENAFIAHDKLMDIWISASPETTFLGLMANHDKRLMDYLRDSNNSSSEVMVYEFMKRLEGKGVLQFTNGRENIIKLSPGLKLVHGVSASKNPATVAKSTLEALSGKQYEEDSNIWYNVIYGHDHRSIIFDYQGVTAYGSGCLCGTNPHYLKYPPNWHQGIVLGYYYPNSRVVEMTRVNYNRMYGKITAFFGDKEYVV
;
A
#
# COMPACT_ATOMS: atom_id res chain seq x y z
N MET A 1 20.01 -44.55 -46.92
CA MET A 1 19.13 -43.84 -45.95
C MET A 1 19.03 -42.37 -46.36
N SER A 2 17.85 -41.78 -46.56
CA SER A 2 17.79 -40.39 -47.06
C SER A 2 18.38 -39.38 -46.06
N TRP A 3 19.06 -38.33 -46.54
CA TRP A 3 19.62 -37.26 -45.70
C TRP A 3 18.64 -36.67 -44.67
N SER A 4 17.35 -36.57 -45.04
CA SER A 4 16.30 -36.10 -44.14
C SER A 4 16.15 -36.99 -42.89
N LYS A 5 16.45 -38.29 -43.01
CA LYS A 5 16.38 -39.29 -41.93
C LYS A 5 17.65 -39.41 -41.09
N VAL A 6 18.74 -38.72 -41.47
CA VAL A 6 19.98 -38.73 -40.68
C VAL A 6 19.80 -37.83 -39.44
N PRO A 7 20.05 -38.33 -38.22
CA PRO A 7 19.95 -37.53 -36.99
C PRO A 7 20.86 -36.31 -37.01
N LEU A 8 20.43 -35.22 -36.35
CA LEU A 8 21.20 -33.97 -36.30
C LEU A 8 22.62 -34.14 -35.73
N PRO A 9 22.88 -34.93 -34.67
CA PRO A 9 24.25 -35.14 -34.18
C PRO A 9 25.18 -35.76 -35.23
N GLU A 10 24.65 -36.70 -36.02
CA GLU A 10 25.41 -37.35 -37.09
C GLU A 10 25.66 -36.37 -38.25
N LYS A 11 24.67 -35.55 -38.63
CA LYS A 11 24.86 -34.45 -39.58
C LYS A 11 25.93 -33.45 -39.12
N LYS A 12 25.95 -33.09 -37.84
CA LYS A 12 26.96 -32.20 -37.25
C LYS A 12 28.36 -32.83 -37.30
N LYS A 13 28.47 -34.12 -36.99
CA LYS A 13 29.73 -34.87 -37.09
C LYS A 13 30.25 -34.91 -38.54
N MET A 14 29.36 -35.19 -39.51
CA MET A 14 29.71 -35.17 -40.93
C MET A 14 30.15 -33.78 -41.39
N LEU A 15 29.47 -32.71 -40.93
CA LEU A 15 29.88 -31.34 -41.23
C LEU A 15 31.25 -30.98 -40.65
N ALA A 16 31.55 -31.41 -39.42
CA ALA A 16 32.86 -31.20 -38.81
C ALA A 16 33.97 -31.89 -39.61
N LEU A 17 33.76 -33.15 -40.01
CA LEU A 17 34.70 -33.89 -40.86
C LEU A 17 34.85 -33.24 -42.25
N TYR A 18 33.76 -32.75 -42.83
CA TYR A 18 33.76 -32.07 -44.12
C TYR A 18 34.57 -30.77 -44.08
N ARG A 19 34.38 -29.93 -43.05
CA ARG A 19 35.17 -28.70 -42.86
C ARG A 19 36.65 -28.98 -42.64
N ALA A 20 36.98 -30.09 -41.99
CA ALA A 20 38.35 -30.52 -41.77
C ALA A 20 39.02 -31.16 -43.00
N GLY A 21 38.30 -31.32 -44.13
CA GLY A 21 38.80 -32.02 -45.32
C GLY A 21 38.92 -33.53 -45.17
N ASN A 22 38.36 -34.10 -44.10
CA ASN A 22 38.53 -35.51 -43.71
C ASN A 22 37.29 -36.38 -44.02
N LEU A 23 36.27 -35.83 -44.67
CA LEU A 23 35.07 -36.58 -45.04
C LEU A 23 35.25 -37.21 -46.43
N ASP A 24 35.22 -38.54 -46.50
CA ASP A 24 35.06 -39.27 -47.75
C ASP A 24 33.61 -39.07 -48.26
N LEU A 25 33.45 -38.15 -49.21
CA LEU A 25 32.14 -37.77 -49.75
C LEU A 25 31.49 -38.90 -50.54
N ASP A 26 32.27 -39.72 -51.23
CA ASP A 26 31.73 -40.78 -52.08
C ASP A 26 31.19 -41.94 -51.24
N TYR A 27 31.94 -42.33 -50.20
CA TYR A 27 31.50 -43.33 -49.24
C TYR A 27 30.19 -42.92 -48.54
N GLU A 28 30.15 -41.72 -47.98
CA GLU A 28 28.98 -41.26 -47.23
C GLU A 28 27.77 -40.98 -48.14
N ALA A 29 27.99 -40.47 -49.34
CA ALA A 29 26.91 -40.27 -50.31
C ALA A 29 26.29 -41.61 -50.73
N ASN A 30 27.11 -42.63 -50.97
CA ASN A 30 26.64 -43.99 -51.25
C ASN A 30 25.85 -44.59 -50.08
N ARG A 31 26.35 -44.49 -48.85
CA ARG A 31 25.64 -44.94 -47.63
C ARG A 31 24.26 -44.29 -47.50
N LEU A 32 24.16 -43.02 -47.90
CA LEU A 32 22.92 -42.24 -47.86
C LEU A 32 22.07 -42.36 -49.14
N SER A 33 22.55 -43.10 -50.14
CA SER A 33 21.89 -43.27 -51.43
C SER A 33 21.60 -41.92 -52.12
N ILE A 34 22.55 -40.99 -52.07
CA ILE A 34 22.50 -39.69 -52.74
C ILE A 34 23.79 -39.45 -53.54
N LYS A 35 23.78 -38.47 -54.45
CA LYS A 35 24.98 -38.09 -55.20
C LYS A 35 25.96 -37.30 -54.30
N PRO A 36 27.29 -37.46 -54.45
CA PRO A 36 28.31 -36.72 -53.68
C PRO A 36 28.13 -35.21 -53.71
N GLU A 37 27.76 -34.64 -54.87
CA GLU A 37 27.52 -33.19 -55.02
C GLU A 37 26.29 -32.74 -54.23
N SER A 38 25.27 -33.60 -54.15
CA SER A 38 24.08 -33.33 -53.35
C SER A 38 24.37 -33.38 -51.86
N LEU A 39 25.25 -34.27 -51.41
CA LEU A 39 25.73 -34.31 -50.02
C LEU A 39 26.53 -33.04 -49.69
N ARG A 40 27.45 -32.65 -50.58
CA ARG A 40 28.25 -31.41 -50.45
C ARG A 40 27.36 -30.18 -50.31
N ARG A 41 26.36 -30.03 -51.18
CA ARG A 41 25.40 -28.90 -51.11
C ARG A 41 24.69 -28.86 -49.76
N LYS A 42 24.22 -30.01 -49.28
CA LYS A 42 23.51 -30.11 -47.99
C LYS A 42 24.40 -29.81 -46.78
N LEU A 43 25.68 -30.17 -46.85
CA LEU A 43 26.66 -29.81 -45.82
C LEU A 43 26.96 -28.31 -45.84
N ASN A 44 27.07 -27.69 -47.01
CA ASN A 44 27.22 -26.24 -47.13
C ASN A 44 25.97 -25.48 -46.63
N GLU A 45 24.77 -25.96 -46.95
CA GLU A 45 23.52 -25.43 -46.39
C GLU A 45 23.53 -25.52 -44.86
N LEU A 46 23.89 -26.68 -44.30
CA LEU A 46 23.98 -26.85 -42.85
C LEU A 46 25.04 -25.94 -42.20
N ALA A 47 26.17 -25.72 -42.89
CA ALA A 47 27.21 -24.80 -42.47
C ALA A 47 26.72 -23.35 -42.41
N TYR A 48 25.97 -22.92 -43.43
CA TYR A 48 25.35 -21.61 -43.51
C TYR A 48 24.32 -21.41 -42.38
N TYR A 49 23.44 -22.38 -42.13
CA TYR A 49 22.49 -22.31 -41.02
C TYR A 49 23.16 -22.28 -39.64
N GLN A 50 24.25 -23.03 -39.43
CA GLN A 50 25.01 -22.93 -38.18
C GLN A 50 25.62 -21.55 -37.97
N GLN A 51 26.06 -20.89 -39.05
CA GLN A 51 26.63 -19.56 -38.97
C GLN A 51 25.56 -18.51 -38.69
N LEU A 52 24.39 -18.61 -39.34
CA LEU A 52 23.23 -17.77 -39.03
C LEU A 52 22.79 -17.89 -37.57
N LEU A 53 22.77 -19.11 -37.01
CA LEU A 53 22.41 -19.35 -35.61
C LEU A 53 23.44 -18.81 -34.60
N LEU A 54 24.72 -18.72 -35.01
CA LEU A 54 25.76 -18.11 -34.18
C LEU A 54 25.64 -16.57 -34.21
N ASP A 55 25.35 -15.98 -35.36
CA ASP A 55 25.09 -14.54 -35.49
C ASP A 55 23.78 -14.12 -34.80
N GLU A 56 22.74 -14.98 -34.82
CA GLU A 56 21.51 -14.80 -34.05
C GLU A 56 21.75 -14.83 -32.54
N SER A 57 22.76 -15.55 -32.03
CA SER A 57 23.06 -15.58 -30.58
C SER A 57 23.74 -14.30 -30.06
N ALA A 58 24.50 -13.61 -30.91
CA ALA A 58 25.08 -12.30 -30.59
C ALA A 58 24.02 -11.20 -30.69
N LEU A 59 23.17 -11.27 -31.73
CA LEU A 59 22.02 -10.39 -31.89
C LEU A 59 20.96 -10.66 -30.81
N SER A 60 20.78 -11.90 -30.34
CA SER A 60 19.82 -12.22 -29.29
C SER A 60 20.23 -11.63 -27.95
N ALA A 61 21.53 -11.57 -27.62
CA ALA A 61 21.99 -10.93 -26.39
C ALA A 61 21.72 -9.41 -26.41
N GLU A 62 22.00 -8.74 -27.53
CA GLU A 62 21.71 -7.30 -27.69
C GLU A 62 20.19 -7.03 -27.79
N ILE A 63 19.42 -7.91 -28.44
CA ILE A 63 17.96 -7.84 -28.51
C ILE A 63 17.32 -8.19 -27.16
N GLU A 64 17.92 -9.07 -26.36
CA GLU A 64 17.45 -9.42 -25.02
C GLU A 64 17.79 -8.31 -24.02
N GLU A 65 18.95 -7.65 -24.14
CA GLU A 65 19.29 -6.44 -23.39
C GLU A 65 18.38 -5.26 -23.81
N PHE A 66 18.13 -5.08 -25.10
CA PHE A 66 17.17 -4.09 -25.61
C PHE A 66 15.73 -4.44 -25.21
N HIS A 67 15.31 -5.70 -25.23
CA HIS A 67 14.01 -6.14 -24.73
C HIS A 67 13.93 -6.09 -23.21
N GLN A 68 15.01 -6.24 -22.45
CA GLN A 68 14.98 -5.94 -21.01
C GLN A 68 14.87 -4.42 -20.78
N ALA A 69 15.49 -3.61 -21.63
CA ALA A 69 15.41 -2.15 -21.58
C ALA A 69 14.07 -1.59 -22.13
N THR A 70 13.34 -2.34 -22.96
CA THR A 70 12.11 -1.89 -23.66
C THR A 70 10.89 -2.76 -23.41
N SER A 71 11.04 -3.93 -22.79
CA SER A 71 9.91 -4.65 -22.23
C SER A 71 9.35 -3.77 -21.15
N TYR A 72 8.03 -3.63 -21.16
CA TYR A 72 7.25 -3.01 -20.10
C TYR A 72 7.26 -3.90 -18.86
N ASP A 73 8.44 -4.36 -18.46
CA ASP A 73 8.61 -5.07 -17.21
C ASP A 73 8.19 -4.11 -16.10
N LEU A 74 7.41 -4.62 -15.16
CA LEU A 74 6.79 -3.87 -14.06
C LEU A 74 7.81 -3.36 -13.03
N ASP A 75 9.08 -3.30 -13.43
CA ASP A 75 10.24 -3.04 -12.59
C ASP A 75 10.82 -1.64 -12.82
N LEU A 76 9.92 -0.66 -12.94
CA LEU A 76 10.27 0.76 -13.03
C LEU A 76 11.08 1.19 -11.80
N PRO A 77 12.11 2.06 -11.94
CA PRO A 77 12.89 2.55 -10.81
C PRO A 77 12.05 3.18 -9.69
N SER A 78 10.95 3.87 -10.03
CA SER A 78 10.02 4.42 -9.04
C SER A 78 9.28 3.33 -8.26
N LEU A 79 8.82 2.27 -8.92
CA LEU A 79 8.17 1.13 -8.27
C LEU A 79 9.12 0.38 -7.33
N ARG A 80 10.40 0.19 -7.72
CA ARG A 80 11.43 -0.37 -6.81
C ARG A 80 11.56 0.48 -5.56
N LYS A 81 11.71 1.79 -5.72
CA LYS A 81 11.84 2.71 -4.58
C LYS A 81 10.61 2.72 -3.67
N GLN A 82 9.39 2.61 -4.23
CA GLN A 82 8.16 2.44 -3.43
C GLN A 82 8.20 1.13 -2.62
N LYS A 83 8.58 0.01 -3.25
CA LYS A 83 8.76 -1.29 -2.57
C LYS A 83 9.83 -1.19 -1.48
N ASP A 84 10.91 -0.47 -1.71
CA ASP A 84 11.97 -0.26 -0.72
C ASP A 84 11.47 0.52 0.51
N ILE A 85 10.65 1.55 0.33
CA ILE A 85 10.01 2.30 1.44
C ILE A 85 9.13 1.34 2.26
N ILE A 86 8.34 0.50 1.60
CA ILE A 86 7.47 -0.47 2.27
C ILE A 86 8.31 -1.50 3.03
N GLY A 87 9.34 -2.06 2.41
CA GLY A 87 10.25 -3.03 3.05
C GLY A 87 10.91 -2.45 4.30
N ARG A 88 11.48 -1.23 4.21
CA ARG A 88 12.05 -0.54 5.38
C ARG A 88 11.02 -0.26 6.48
N SER A 89 9.78 0.07 6.09
CA SER A 89 8.69 0.32 7.03
C SER A 89 8.28 -0.95 7.78
N ILE A 90 8.18 -2.08 7.07
CA ILE A 90 7.91 -3.41 7.65
C ILE A 90 9.03 -3.80 8.60
N ASP A 91 10.29 -3.74 8.16
CA ASP A 91 11.45 -4.07 8.99
C ASP A 91 11.50 -3.24 10.28
N LYS A 92 11.23 -1.93 10.17
CA LYS A 92 11.18 -1.02 11.32
C LYS A 92 10.01 -1.36 12.24
N PHE A 93 8.83 -1.62 11.69
CA PHE A 93 7.65 -2.03 12.47
C PHE A 93 7.92 -3.32 13.24
N GLU A 94 8.45 -4.35 12.59
CA GLU A 94 8.78 -5.64 13.21
C GLU A 94 9.83 -5.50 14.31
N LYS A 95 10.88 -4.69 14.10
CA LYS A 95 11.88 -4.40 15.14
C LYS A 95 11.25 -3.75 16.38
N ILE A 96 10.35 -2.79 16.19
CA ILE A 96 9.65 -2.13 17.31
C ILE A 96 8.71 -3.14 17.98
N GLN A 97 7.92 -3.91 17.22
CA GLN A 97 7.05 -4.96 17.76
C GLN A 97 7.84 -5.98 18.57
N ASN A 98 8.94 -6.53 18.05
CA ASN A 98 9.79 -7.48 18.76
C ASN A 98 10.38 -6.88 20.05
N SER A 99 10.79 -5.60 20.01
CA SER A 99 11.23 -4.89 21.21
C SER A 99 10.12 -4.70 22.24
N LEU A 100 8.87 -4.50 21.82
CA LEU A 100 7.73 -4.36 22.74
C LEU A 100 7.29 -5.72 23.30
N GLN A 101 7.30 -6.75 22.46
CA GLN A 101 6.99 -8.14 22.83
C GLN A 101 7.94 -8.69 23.88
N SER A 102 9.25 -8.46 23.73
CA SER A 102 10.25 -8.93 24.69
C SER A 102 10.12 -8.31 26.09
N ARG A 103 9.47 -7.15 26.20
CA ARG A 103 9.22 -6.46 27.49
C ARG A 103 7.97 -6.95 28.20
N ASN A 104 7.08 -7.66 27.49
CA ASN A 104 5.76 -8.08 27.99
C ASN A 104 4.95 -6.93 28.63
N GLN A 105 5.08 -5.71 28.10
CA GLN A 105 4.40 -4.52 28.59
C GLN A 105 3.23 -4.14 27.67
N PRO A 106 2.17 -3.51 28.21
CA PRO A 106 1.09 -2.99 27.39
C PRO A 106 1.61 -1.90 26.45
N VAL A 107 1.15 -1.94 25.21
CA VAL A 107 1.49 -0.98 24.17
C VAL A 107 0.37 0.05 24.06
N ARG A 108 0.71 1.32 24.27
CA ARG A 108 -0.16 2.47 24.07
C ARG A 108 -0.37 2.77 22.59
N LEU A 109 -1.62 2.92 22.20
CA LEU A 109 -2.05 3.24 20.85
C LEU A 109 -3.02 4.42 20.86
N VAL A 110 -2.86 5.33 19.90
CA VAL A 110 -3.87 6.32 19.52
C VAL A 110 -4.29 6.06 18.08
N PHE A 111 -5.59 6.01 17.85
CA PHE A 111 -6.19 5.94 16.53
C PHE A 111 -6.94 7.25 16.25
N ALA A 112 -6.34 8.05 15.38
CA ALA A 112 -6.92 9.26 14.81
C ALA A 112 -7.28 9.01 13.33
N SER A 113 -8.42 9.53 12.90
CA SER A 113 -9.01 9.23 11.59
C SER A 113 -9.76 10.43 11.04
N ASP A 114 -10.00 10.42 9.73
CA ASP A 114 -10.96 11.27 9.05
C ASP A 114 -10.69 12.76 9.33
N ILE A 115 -9.48 13.20 9.03
CA ILE A 115 -9.04 14.59 9.18
C ILE A 115 -9.50 15.42 7.98
N HIS A 116 -9.47 14.81 6.78
CA HIS A 116 -9.99 15.39 5.53
C HIS A 116 -9.43 16.77 5.20
N ILE A 117 -8.11 16.96 5.18
CA ILE A 117 -7.47 18.21 4.74
C ILE A 117 -8.07 18.65 3.39
N PRO A 118 -8.59 19.89 3.25
CA PRO A 118 -8.48 21.06 4.15
C PRO A 118 -9.63 21.29 5.15
N TYR A 119 -10.53 20.33 5.32
CA TYR A 119 -11.73 20.46 6.15
C TYR A 119 -11.51 20.02 7.60
N GLN A 120 -10.25 19.91 8.04
CA GLN A 120 -9.91 19.62 9.42
C GLN A 120 -10.48 20.68 10.36
N ASP A 121 -10.84 20.26 11.57
CA ASP A 121 -11.22 21.17 12.64
C ASP A 121 -9.99 21.45 13.52
N GLU A 122 -9.46 22.67 13.45
CA GLU A 122 -8.22 23.05 14.13
C GLU A 122 -8.29 22.83 15.65
N TYR A 123 -9.46 23.06 16.26
CA TYR A 123 -9.65 22.82 17.69
C TYR A 123 -9.66 21.34 18.04
N ALA A 124 -10.17 20.48 17.14
CA ALA A 124 -10.11 19.03 17.31
C ALA A 124 -8.65 18.54 17.19
N ILE A 125 -7.88 19.08 16.25
CA ILE A 125 -6.44 18.79 16.13
C ILE A 125 -5.67 19.20 17.38
N GLU A 126 -5.92 20.41 17.91
CA GLU A 126 -5.28 20.87 19.15
C GLU A 126 -5.67 19.97 20.35
N MET A 127 -6.94 19.61 20.45
CA MET A 127 -7.44 18.71 21.49
C MET A 127 -6.73 17.35 21.42
N THR A 128 -6.64 16.75 20.22
CA THR A 128 -5.90 15.50 20.00
C THR A 128 -4.43 15.65 20.41
N ALA A 129 -3.77 16.75 20.03
CA ALA A 129 -2.36 17.00 20.37
C ALA A 129 -2.15 17.07 21.89
N LYS A 130 -3.03 17.75 22.64
CA LYS A 130 -2.99 17.80 24.12
C LYS A 130 -3.10 16.40 24.73
N ILE A 131 -4.05 15.60 24.25
CA ILE A 131 -4.24 14.22 24.73
C ILE A 131 -3.03 13.34 24.38
N VAL A 132 -2.49 13.45 23.16
CA VAL A 132 -1.32 12.71 22.70
C VAL A 132 -0.07 13.07 23.53
N ALA A 133 0.13 14.34 23.85
CA ALA A 133 1.26 14.79 24.67
C ALA A 133 1.23 14.22 26.09
N ASP A 134 0.03 14.07 26.67
CA ASP A 134 -0.14 13.47 27.99
C ASP A 134 -0.06 11.93 27.93
N PHE A 135 -0.71 11.31 26.96
CA PHE A 135 -0.81 9.85 26.85
C PHE A 135 0.50 9.21 26.37
N LYS A 136 1.27 9.93 25.53
CA LYS A 136 2.55 9.52 24.93
C LYS A 136 2.48 8.14 24.26
N PRO A 137 1.68 7.97 23.21
CA PRO A 137 1.47 6.66 22.62
C PRO A 137 2.75 6.10 21.98
N HIS A 138 2.90 4.78 21.97
CA HIS A 138 3.97 4.13 21.19
C HIS A 138 3.62 4.18 19.70
N TYR A 139 2.33 4.02 19.38
CA TYR A 139 1.82 4.08 18.01
C TYR A 139 0.69 5.10 17.84
N MET A 140 0.71 5.80 16.72
CA MET A 140 -0.42 6.63 16.27
C MET A 140 -0.70 6.38 14.78
N THR A 141 -1.95 6.33 14.37
CA THR A 141 -2.28 6.24 12.94
C THR A 141 -1.93 7.53 12.19
N ALA A 142 -1.44 7.35 10.97
CA ALA A 142 -1.28 8.37 9.95
C ALA A 142 -1.94 7.87 8.66
N LEU A 143 -2.29 8.76 7.72
CA LEU A 143 -2.88 8.41 6.40
C LEU A 143 -4.22 7.66 6.43
N ASN A 144 -5.06 7.95 7.42
CA ASN A 144 -6.37 7.34 7.63
C ASN A 144 -7.48 8.35 7.31
N ASP A 145 -7.67 8.66 6.03
CA ASP A 145 -8.44 9.78 5.49
C ASP A 145 -7.87 11.11 5.99
N VAL A 146 -6.55 11.26 5.83
CA VAL A 146 -5.87 12.52 6.20
C VAL A 146 -6.17 13.59 5.17
N PHE A 147 -6.08 13.23 3.89
CA PHE A 147 -6.45 14.12 2.79
C PHE A 147 -7.87 13.83 2.34
N ASP A 148 -8.63 14.85 1.94
CA ASP A 148 -9.97 14.61 1.35
C ASP A 148 -9.90 14.19 -0.12
N PHE A 149 -9.05 14.86 -0.91
CA PHE A 149 -8.81 14.54 -2.32
C PHE A 149 -10.08 14.28 -3.16
N SER A 150 -11.18 14.98 -2.85
CA SER A 150 -12.47 14.75 -3.52
C SER A 150 -12.45 15.14 -5.01
N GLU A 151 -11.57 16.06 -5.42
CA GLU A 151 -11.35 16.40 -6.84
C GLU A 151 -10.80 15.24 -7.67
N TYR A 152 -10.07 14.32 -7.03
CA TYR A 152 -9.48 13.15 -7.67
C TYR A 152 -10.45 11.96 -7.69
N SER A 153 -11.65 12.11 -7.11
CA SER A 153 -12.69 11.08 -7.15
C SER A 153 -13.56 11.21 -8.41
N THR A 154 -13.65 10.12 -9.18
CA THR A 154 -14.57 10.00 -10.32
C THR A 154 -16.05 9.87 -9.93
N ARG A 155 -16.35 9.67 -8.64
CA ARG A 155 -17.71 9.33 -8.16
C ARG A 155 -18.65 10.52 -8.01
N TRP A 156 -18.14 11.75 -7.91
CA TRP A 156 -18.96 12.90 -7.51
C TRP A 156 -18.76 14.07 -8.46
N ASN A 157 -19.87 14.72 -8.86
CA ASN A 157 -19.80 16.02 -9.50
C ASN A 157 -19.35 17.05 -8.46
N ASP A 158 -18.11 17.50 -8.54
CA ASP A 158 -17.56 18.48 -7.61
C ASP A 158 -18.26 19.84 -7.75
N LYS A 159 -19.12 20.16 -6.77
CA LYS A 159 -19.91 21.40 -6.69
C LYS A 159 -19.20 22.51 -5.91
N ARG A 160 -17.96 22.32 -5.46
CA ARG A 160 -17.22 23.35 -4.74
C ARG A 160 -16.96 24.59 -5.61
N SER A 161 -16.69 25.71 -4.95
CA SER A 161 -16.28 26.94 -5.63
C SER A 161 -14.97 26.73 -6.40
N GLN A 162 -14.73 27.52 -7.45
CA GLN A 162 -13.49 27.44 -8.21
C GLN A 162 -12.25 27.66 -7.33
N ALA A 163 -12.33 28.54 -6.33
CA ALA A 163 -11.24 28.78 -5.39
C ALA A 163 -10.93 27.54 -4.54
N ALA A 164 -11.97 26.85 -4.03
CA ALA A 164 -11.79 25.62 -3.29
C ALA A 164 -11.20 24.49 -4.15
N LYS A 165 -11.62 24.42 -5.43
CA LYS A 165 -11.02 23.50 -6.41
C LYS A 165 -9.57 23.82 -6.70
N LEU A 166 -9.22 25.11 -6.87
CA LEU A 166 -7.84 25.54 -7.11
C LEU A 166 -6.96 25.19 -5.92
N TRP A 167 -7.43 25.45 -4.70
CA TRP A 167 -6.71 25.09 -3.48
C TRP A 167 -6.42 23.58 -3.42
N SER A 168 -7.44 22.74 -3.67
CA SER A 168 -7.28 21.29 -3.56
C SER A 168 -6.56 20.66 -4.75
N SER A 169 -6.63 21.27 -5.94
CA SER A 169 -5.87 20.85 -7.11
C SER A 169 -4.36 21.14 -7.00
N ASP A 170 -3.96 22.02 -6.09
CA ASP A 170 -2.57 22.29 -5.78
C ASP A 170 -2.09 21.36 -4.66
N LEU A 171 -1.51 20.23 -5.07
CA LEU A 171 -1.00 19.21 -4.16
C LEU A 171 0.00 19.76 -3.14
N GLU A 172 0.76 20.81 -3.48
CA GLU A 172 1.73 21.37 -2.54
C GLU A 172 1.03 22.04 -1.34
N ASN A 173 -0.13 22.67 -1.54
CA ASN A 173 -0.91 23.22 -0.42
C ASN A 173 -1.39 22.12 0.53
N ALA A 174 -1.89 21.02 -0.03
CA ALA A 174 -2.29 19.86 0.76
C ALA A 174 -1.10 19.31 1.56
N PHE A 175 0.07 19.19 0.93
CA PHE A 175 1.27 18.69 1.60
C PHE A 175 1.83 19.65 2.65
N ILE A 176 1.77 20.97 2.44
CA ILE A 176 2.13 21.96 3.46
C ILE A 176 1.20 21.84 4.68
N ALA A 177 -0.11 21.68 4.46
CA ALA A 177 -1.07 21.50 5.54
C ALA A 177 -0.82 20.18 6.31
N HIS A 178 -0.55 19.10 5.60
CA HIS A 178 -0.18 17.81 6.18
C HIS A 178 1.13 17.90 7.00
N ASP A 179 2.15 18.58 6.48
CA ASP A 179 3.41 18.72 7.20
C ASP A 179 3.24 19.48 8.51
N LYS A 180 2.44 20.55 8.52
CA LYS A 180 2.09 21.28 9.75
C LYS A 180 1.36 20.38 10.75
N LEU A 181 0.40 19.58 10.28
CA LEU A 181 -0.31 18.61 11.11
C LEU A 181 0.66 17.60 11.74
N MET A 182 1.55 17.02 10.94
CA MET A 182 2.55 16.07 11.43
C MET A 182 3.51 16.72 12.41
N ASP A 183 3.93 17.97 12.17
CA ASP A 183 4.81 18.71 13.08
C ASP A 183 4.13 18.95 14.44
N ILE A 184 2.82 19.22 14.47
CA ILE A 184 2.03 19.31 15.71
C ILE A 184 2.06 17.97 16.46
N TRP A 185 1.80 16.86 15.79
CA TRP A 185 1.76 15.53 16.43
C TRP A 185 3.13 15.05 16.89
N ILE A 186 4.17 15.24 16.07
CA ILE A 186 5.55 14.91 16.43
C ILE A 186 6.00 15.76 17.64
N SER A 187 5.65 17.04 17.66
CA SER A 187 5.96 17.92 18.81
C SER A 187 5.24 17.48 20.07
N ALA A 188 3.99 17.01 19.95
CA ALA A 188 3.22 16.50 21.08
C ALA A 188 3.84 15.21 21.65
N SER A 189 4.30 14.30 20.81
CA SER A 189 4.90 13.03 21.26
C SER A 189 6.04 12.56 20.33
N PRO A 190 7.28 13.04 20.56
CA PRO A 190 8.42 12.80 19.66
C PRO A 190 8.84 11.32 19.51
N GLU A 191 8.49 10.48 20.48
CA GLU A 191 8.82 9.06 20.48
C GLU A 191 7.75 8.19 19.80
N THR A 192 6.63 8.78 19.41
CA THR A 192 5.54 8.05 18.75
C THR A 192 5.94 7.60 17.36
N THR A 193 5.67 6.33 17.06
CA THR A 193 5.78 5.79 15.71
C THR A 193 4.46 5.94 14.97
N PHE A 194 4.49 6.59 13.82
CA PHE A 194 3.30 6.80 12.99
C PHE A 194 3.07 5.64 12.03
N LEU A 195 1.86 5.09 12.02
CA LEU A 195 1.46 3.94 11.21
C LEU A 195 0.56 4.39 10.06
N GLY A 196 1.04 4.33 8.83
CA GLY A 196 0.32 4.66 7.61
C GLY A 196 -0.78 3.65 7.31
N LEU A 197 -2.03 4.01 7.63
CA LEU A 197 -3.23 3.20 7.41
C LEU A 197 -4.04 3.79 6.25
N MET A 198 -3.58 3.53 5.02
CA MET A 198 -4.17 4.07 3.79
C MET A 198 -5.68 3.87 3.75
N ALA A 199 -6.39 4.98 3.55
CA ALA A 199 -7.85 5.01 3.48
C ALA A 199 -8.34 5.38 2.07
N ASN A 200 -9.67 5.42 1.91
CA ASN A 200 -10.26 5.58 0.59
C ASN A 200 -10.13 7.00 0.04
N HIS A 201 -9.98 8.05 0.85
CA HIS A 201 -9.70 9.40 0.35
C HIS A 201 -8.23 9.55 -0.04
N ASP A 202 -7.30 9.05 0.77
CA ASP A 202 -5.86 9.07 0.45
C ASP A 202 -5.55 8.28 -0.84
N LYS A 203 -6.26 7.16 -1.05
CA LYS A 203 -6.19 6.34 -2.27
C LYS A 203 -6.62 7.08 -3.54
N ARG A 204 -7.50 8.09 -3.47
CA ARG A 204 -8.01 8.79 -4.67
C ARG A 204 -6.89 9.43 -5.47
N LEU A 205 -5.92 10.05 -4.80
CA LEU A 205 -4.76 10.63 -5.49
C LEU A 205 -3.97 9.53 -6.22
N MET A 206 -3.75 8.39 -5.56
CA MET A 206 -3.00 7.26 -6.13
C MET A 206 -3.69 6.69 -7.37
N ASP A 207 -5.01 6.50 -7.29
CA ASP A 207 -5.83 6.05 -8.41
C ASP A 207 -5.78 7.07 -9.54
N TYR A 208 -6.02 8.35 -9.25
CA TYR A 208 -6.00 9.41 -10.25
C TYR A 208 -4.66 9.51 -10.99
N LEU A 209 -3.55 9.47 -10.25
CA LEU A 209 -2.22 9.48 -10.85
C LEU A 209 -2.09 8.29 -11.82
N ARG A 210 -2.44 7.08 -11.40
CA ARG A 210 -2.30 5.87 -12.23
C ARG A 210 -3.26 5.83 -13.42
N ASP A 211 -4.48 6.32 -13.26
CA ASP A 211 -5.51 6.35 -14.32
C ASP A 211 -5.23 7.42 -15.37
N SER A 212 -4.46 8.47 -15.04
CA SER A 212 -4.16 9.57 -15.97
C SER A 212 -3.29 9.17 -17.18
N ASN A 213 -2.80 7.93 -17.25
CA ASN A 213 -1.83 7.44 -18.26
C ASN A 213 -0.58 8.33 -18.39
N ASN A 214 -0.24 9.10 -17.35
CA ASN A 214 0.95 9.93 -17.34
C ASN A 214 2.19 9.06 -17.03
N SER A 215 3.23 9.16 -17.86
CA SER A 215 4.49 8.44 -17.64
C SER A 215 5.17 8.81 -16.32
N SER A 216 4.83 9.95 -15.71
CA SER A 216 5.37 10.38 -14.42
C SER A 216 4.56 9.94 -13.20
N SER A 217 3.48 9.17 -13.35
CA SER A 217 2.57 8.83 -12.24
C SER A 217 3.25 8.09 -11.10
N GLU A 218 4.02 7.04 -11.40
CA GLU A 218 4.73 6.29 -10.35
C GLU A 218 5.85 7.10 -9.69
N VAL A 219 6.40 8.10 -10.39
CA VAL A 219 7.35 9.06 -9.78
C VAL A 219 6.62 9.94 -8.77
N MET A 220 5.44 10.47 -9.12
CA MET A 220 4.64 11.28 -8.20
C MET A 220 4.17 10.48 -6.97
N VAL A 221 3.74 9.22 -7.16
CA VAL A 221 3.42 8.30 -6.06
C VAL A 221 4.65 8.11 -5.16
N TYR A 222 5.82 7.86 -5.74
CA TYR A 222 7.06 7.71 -4.99
C TYR A 222 7.41 8.98 -4.19
N GLU A 223 7.32 10.17 -4.78
CA GLU A 223 7.63 11.43 -4.08
C GLU A 223 6.67 11.68 -2.90
N PHE A 224 5.38 11.34 -3.05
CA PHE A 224 4.43 11.37 -1.94
C PHE A 224 4.85 10.41 -0.82
N MET A 225 5.13 9.15 -1.16
CA MET A 225 5.57 8.15 -0.17
C MET A 225 6.88 8.57 0.52
N LYS A 226 7.82 9.16 -0.23
CA LYS A 226 9.08 9.66 0.31
C LYS A 226 8.87 10.83 1.28
N ARG A 227 7.94 11.75 1.00
CA ARG A 227 7.60 12.85 1.92
C ARG A 227 7.06 12.31 3.24
N LEU A 228 6.17 11.32 3.19
CA LEU A 228 5.63 10.64 4.37
C LEU A 228 6.71 9.90 5.18
N GLU A 229 7.60 9.17 4.49
CA GLU A 229 8.76 8.52 5.11
C GLU A 229 9.66 9.55 5.82
N GLY A 230 9.87 10.72 5.21
CA GLY A 230 10.62 11.84 5.79
C GLY A 230 10.01 12.41 7.07
N LYS A 231 8.69 12.25 7.28
CA LYS A 231 7.98 12.56 8.53
C LYS A 231 7.91 11.38 9.50
N GLY A 232 8.59 10.28 9.20
CA GLY A 232 8.66 9.09 10.06
C GLY A 232 7.43 8.18 9.98
N VAL A 233 6.55 8.35 8.99
CA VAL A 233 5.37 7.50 8.78
C VAL A 233 5.77 6.17 8.16
N LEU A 234 5.45 5.06 8.85
CA LEU A 234 5.65 3.71 8.34
C LEU A 234 4.54 3.38 7.33
N GLN A 235 4.90 2.91 6.15
CA GLN A 235 3.95 2.65 5.05
C GLN A 235 3.92 1.16 4.71
N PHE A 236 2.72 0.60 4.55
CA PHE A 236 2.53 -0.86 4.35
C PHE A 236 1.97 -1.22 2.97
N THR A 237 1.84 -0.22 2.10
CA THR A 237 1.13 -0.30 0.82
C THR A 237 1.56 0.87 -0.06
N ASN A 238 1.43 0.71 -1.37
CA ASN A 238 1.72 1.74 -2.37
C ASN A 238 0.44 2.37 -2.94
N GLY A 239 -0.58 2.58 -2.10
CA GLY A 239 -1.84 3.22 -2.49
C GLY A 239 -3.05 2.28 -2.56
N ARG A 240 -2.98 1.11 -1.96
CA ARG A 240 -4.16 0.28 -1.66
C ARG A 240 -4.54 0.45 -0.20
N GLU A 241 -5.82 0.51 0.10
CA GLU A 241 -6.29 0.41 1.49
C GLU A 241 -5.72 -0.85 2.13
N ASN A 242 -5.25 -0.73 3.36
CA ASN A 242 -4.55 -1.81 4.06
C ASN A 242 -5.12 -2.07 5.45
N ILE A 243 -4.76 -3.21 6.00
CA ILE A 243 -5.08 -3.64 7.36
C ILE A 243 -3.75 -3.76 8.10
N ILE A 244 -3.67 -3.26 9.32
CA ILE A 244 -2.48 -3.39 10.16
C ILE A 244 -2.82 -4.30 11.34
N LYS A 245 -2.23 -5.50 11.38
CA LYS A 245 -2.33 -6.41 12.52
C LYS A 245 -1.30 -6.02 13.58
N LEU A 246 -1.76 -5.58 14.75
CA LEU A 246 -0.88 -5.13 15.84
C LEU A 246 -0.55 -6.22 16.86
N SER A 247 -1.46 -7.19 17.03
CA SER A 247 -1.30 -8.32 17.94
C SER A 247 -2.18 -9.49 17.52
N PRO A 248 -2.09 -10.66 18.19
CA PRO A 248 -3.04 -11.76 17.99
C PRO A 248 -4.51 -11.40 18.23
N GLY A 249 -4.82 -10.26 18.87
CA GLY A 249 -6.19 -9.84 19.18
C GLY A 249 -6.62 -8.49 18.61
N LEU A 250 -5.78 -7.78 17.84
CA LEU A 250 -6.08 -6.42 17.38
C LEU A 250 -5.68 -6.19 15.92
N LYS A 251 -6.63 -5.71 15.11
CA LYS A 251 -6.41 -5.19 13.75
C LYS A 251 -6.86 -3.71 13.65
N LEU A 252 -6.14 -2.92 12.86
CA LEU A 252 -6.55 -1.58 12.45
C LEU A 252 -7.01 -1.61 10.99
N VAL A 253 -8.08 -0.89 10.68
CA VAL A 253 -8.60 -0.71 9.32
C VAL A 253 -9.21 0.68 9.21
N HIS A 254 -9.20 1.31 8.04
CA HIS A 254 -9.95 2.55 7.85
C HIS A 254 -11.47 2.31 7.99
N GLY A 255 -12.00 1.37 7.22
CA GLY A 255 -13.38 0.90 7.27
C GLY A 255 -13.66 -0.04 6.10
N VAL A 256 -14.74 -0.83 6.16
CA VAL A 256 -15.08 -1.77 5.07
C VAL A 256 -16.42 -1.44 4.39
N SER A 257 -17.24 -0.60 5.02
CA SER A 257 -18.56 -0.24 4.51
C SER A 257 -19.07 1.04 5.15
N ALA A 258 -20.04 1.68 4.50
CA ALA A 258 -20.77 2.82 5.03
C ALA A 258 -22.27 2.48 5.14
N SER A 259 -22.89 2.80 6.28
CA SER A 259 -24.32 2.61 6.54
C SER A 259 -24.86 3.69 7.47
N LYS A 260 -26.15 4.01 7.38
CA LYS A 260 -26.80 4.95 8.32
C LYS A 260 -26.79 4.44 9.77
N ASN A 261 -26.75 3.13 9.97
CA ASN A 261 -26.68 2.52 11.30
C ASN A 261 -25.22 2.19 11.66
N PRO A 262 -24.62 2.83 12.69
CA PRO A 262 -23.23 2.58 13.07
C PRO A 262 -23.00 1.14 13.55
N ALA A 263 -23.98 0.50 14.19
CA ALA A 263 -23.86 -0.90 14.61
C ALA A 263 -23.75 -1.86 13.42
N THR A 264 -24.39 -1.54 12.29
CA THR A 264 -24.23 -2.31 11.05
C THR A 264 -22.81 -2.19 10.51
N VAL A 265 -22.24 -0.98 10.50
CA VAL A 265 -20.84 -0.77 10.06
C VAL A 265 -19.87 -1.51 10.96
N ALA A 266 -20.02 -1.37 12.28
CA ALA A 266 -19.18 -2.04 13.26
C ALA A 266 -19.22 -3.56 13.10
N LYS A 267 -20.43 -4.14 13.00
CA LYS A 267 -20.62 -5.57 12.78
C LYS A 267 -20.00 -6.03 11.45
N SER A 268 -20.27 -5.33 10.35
CA SER A 268 -19.70 -5.68 9.04
C SER A 268 -18.18 -5.59 9.03
N THR A 269 -17.60 -4.64 9.78
CA THR A 269 -16.14 -4.52 9.94
C THR A 269 -15.56 -5.73 10.67
N LEU A 270 -16.18 -6.15 11.77
CA LEU A 270 -15.78 -7.37 12.48
C LEU A 270 -15.88 -8.60 11.57
N GLU A 271 -17.02 -8.78 10.88
CA GLU A 271 -17.26 -9.92 9.98
C GLU A 271 -16.31 -9.95 8.77
N ALA A 272 -15.96 -8.78 8.22
CA ALA A 272 -15.02 -8.69 7.10
C ALA A 272 -13.59 -9.06 7.52
N LEU A 273 -13.21 -8.74 8.76
CA LEU A 273 -11.88 -8.99 9.30
C LEU A 273 -11.75 -10.34 10.02
N SER A 274 -12.87 -10.97 10.38
CA SER A 274 -12.94 -12.36 10.82
C SER A 274 -12.86 -13.30 9.62
N GLY A 275 -11.66 -13.38 9.02
CA GLY A 275 -11.24 -14.44 8.12
C GLY A 275 -12.23 -14.86 7.03
N LYS A 276 -12.38 -14.04 5.97
CA LYS A 276 -12.82 -14.60 4.68
C LYS A 276 -11.69 -15.48 4.13
N GLN A 277 -11.85 -16.80 4.25
CA GLN A 277 -11.31 -17.97 3.49
C GLN A 277 -9.86 -18.00 2.93
N TYR A 278 -9.04 -16.96 3.01
CA TYR A 278 -7.75 -16.86 2.31
C TYR A 278 -6.59 -16.31 3.15
N GLU A 279 -6.79 -16.08 4.45
CA GLU A 279 -5.69 -15.77 5.38
C GLU A 279 -5.41 -16.97 6.29
N GLU A 280 -4.15 -17.12 6.72
CA GLU A 280 -3.71 -18.15 7.69
C GLU A 280 -4.55 -18.13 9.00
N ASP A 281 -5.17 -16.99 9.30
CA ASP A 281 -6.03 -16.76 10.47
C ASP A 281 -7.53 -16.91 10.19
N SER A 282 -7.94 -17.72 9.20
CA SER A 282 -9.36 -17.96 8.92
C SER A 282 -10.13 -18.42 10.18
N ASN A 283 -11.33 -17.88 10.40
CA ASN A 283 -12.18 -18.10 11.59
C ASN A 283 -11.66 -17.51 12.93
N ILE A 284 -10.63 -16.66 12.91
CA ILE A 284 -10.22 -15.93 14.10
C ILE A 284 -10.89 -14.55 14.12
N TRP A 285 -11.65 -14.26 15.18
CA TRP A 285 -12.19 -12.93 15.45
C TRP A 285 -11.11 -12.01 16.03
N TYR A 286 -11.12 -10.73 15.66
CA TYR A 286 -10.21 -9.72 16.20
C TYR A 286 -11.01 -8.57 16.80
N ASN A 287 -10.47 -7.93 17.83
CA ASN A 287 -10.88 -6.57 18.12
C ASN A 287 -10.41 -5.68 16.97
N VAL A 288 -11.23 -4.69 16.62
CA VAL A 288 -10.95 -3.81 15.48
C VAL A 288 -11.11 -2.36 15.89
N ILE A 289 -10.20 -1.52 15.45
CA ILE A 289 -10.35 -0.06 15.53
C ILE A 289 -10.50 0.46 14.11
N TYR A 290 -11.50 1.31 13.89
CA TYR A 290 -11.83 1.82 12.57
C TYR A 290 -12.35 3.27 12.59
N GLY A 291 -12.33 3.91 11.42
CA GLY A 291 -12.86 5.25 11.14
C GLY A 291 -13.93 5.20 10.03
N HIS A 292 -13.75 5.98 8.96
CA HIS A 292 -14.53 5.96 7.70
C HIS A 292 -15.96 6.50 7.79
N ASP A 293 -16.69 6.16 8.85
CA ASP A 293 -18.09 6.55 9.02
C ASP A 293 -18.29 7.79 9.88
N HIS A 294 -17.18 8.40 10.34
CA HIS A 294 -17.10 9.59 11.17
C HIS A 294 -17.89 9.48 12.49
N ARG A 295 -18.15 8.27 12.98
CA ARG A 295 -18.93 8.04 14.21
C ARG A 295 -18.11 7.36 15.27
N SER A 296 -18.28 7.83 16.50
CA SER A 296 -17.69 7.18 17.65
C SER A 296 -18.64 6.14 18.24
N ILE A 297 -18.23 4.88 18.27
CA ILE A 297 -19.02 3.76 18.76
C ILE A 297 -18.13 2.69 19.40
N ILE A 298 -18.66 1.98 20.40
CA ILE A 298 -18.11 0.72 20.90
C ILE A 298 -19.19 -0.34 20.67
N PHE A 299 -18.83 -1.44 20.03
CA PHE A 299 -19.78 -2.48 19.67
C PHE A 299 -19.17 -3.87 19.89
N ASP A 300 -19.78 -4.66 20.78
CA ASP A 300 -19.34 -6.02 21.09
C ASP A 300 -20.10 -7.05 20.25
N TYR A 301 -19.38 -8.00 19.66
CA TYR A 301 -19.95 -9.08 18.87
C TYR A 301 -19.06 -10.31 18.93
N GLN A 302 -19.66 -11.46 19.29
CA GLN A 302 -18.95 -12.75 19.38
C GLN A 302 -17.64 -12.72 20.22
N GLY A 303 -17.63 -11.94 21.29
CA GLY A 303 -16.49 -11.86 22.21
C GLY A 303 -15.32 -10.98 21.72
N VAL A 304 -15.53 -10.19 20.67
CA VAL A 304 -14.61 -9.14 20.24
C VAL A 304 -15.34 -7.80 20.11
N THR A 305 -14.58 -6.71 20.14
CA THR A 305 -15.11 -5.35 20.14
C THR A 305 -14.64 -4.57 18.92
N ALA A 306 -15.57 -3.83 18.31
CA ALA A 306 -15.26 -2.80 17.33
C ALA A 306 -15.28 -1.42 17.98
N TYR A 307 -14.23 -0.64 17.75
CA TYR A 307 -14.05 0.72 18.26
C TYR A 307 -14.03 1.70 17.08
N GLY A 308 -15.11 2.45 16.88
CA GLY A 308 -15.18 3.54 15.90
C GLY A 308 -14.60 4.83 16.51
N SER A 309 -13.67 5.50 15.82
CA SER A 309 -12.96 6.67 16.36
C SER A 309 -13.70 8.00 16.28
N GLY A 310 -14.76 8.12 15.48
CA GLY A 310 -15.20 9.45 15.06
C GLY A 310 -14.25 10.05 14.02
N CYS A 311 -14.26 11.37 13.88
CA CYS A 311 -13.44 12.13 12.92
C CYS A 311 -12.75 13.33 13.56
N LEU A 312 -11.81 13.94 12.83
CA LEU A 312 -11.16 15.19 13.22
C LEU A 312 -11.46 16.35 12.25
N CYS A 313 -12.28 16.10 11.23
CA CYS A 313 -12.83 17.12 10.35
C CYS A 313 -14.02 17.86 10.98
N GLY A 314 -14.48 18.92 10.31
CA GLY A 314 -15.75 19.57 10.66
C GLY A 314 -16.95 18.60 10.56
N THR A 315 -17.88 18.68 11.51
CA THR A 315 -19.06 17.79 11.57
C THR A 315 -20.23 18.21 10.68
N ASN A 316 -20.13 19.36 10.02
CA ASN A 316 -21.14 19.90 9.12
C ASN A 316 -20.55 20.09 7.71
N PRO A 317 -20.30 19.01 6.97
CA PRO A 317 -19.71 19.09 5.64
C PRO A 317 -20.64 19.81 4.67
N HIS A 318 -20.08 20.73 3.88
CA HIS A 318 -20.83 21.58 2.94
C HIS A 318 -21.58 20.82 1.84
N TYR A 319 -21.22 19.57 1.57
CA TYR A 319 -21.84 18.74 0.53
C TYR A 319 -23.04 17.93 1.02
N LEU A 320 -23.31 17.88 2.32
CA LEU A 320 -24.51 17.23 2.86
C LEU A 320 -25.66 18.23 3.03
N LYS A 321 -26.86 17.80 2.65
CA LYS A 321 -28.09 18.62 2.79
C LYS A 321 -28.52 18.81 4.23
N TYR A 322 -28.26 17.82 5.08
CA TYR A 322 -28.63 17.81 6.49
C TYR A 322 -27.39 17.49 7.33
N PRO A 323 -27.27 18.06 8.54
CA PRO A 323 -26.19 17.74 9.45
C PRO A 323 -26.13 16.22 9.67
N PRO A 324 -24.98 15.58 9.39
CA PRO A 324 -24.83 14.16 9.66
C PRO A 324 -24.72 13.93 11.17
N ASN A 325 -24.96 12.68 11.60
CA ASN A 325 -24.70 12.26 12.98
C ASN A 325 -23.21 11.92 13.19
N TRP A 326 -22.31 12.83 12.81
CA TRP A 326 -20.88 12.67 12.97
C TRP A 326 -20.44 13.08 14.37
N HIS A 327 -19.39 12.42 14.87
CA HIS A 327 -18.81 12.70 16.18
C HIS A 327 -17.33 12.99 16.02
N GLN A 328 -16.85 14.04 16.69
CA GLN A 328 -15.41 14.29 16.80
C GLN A 328 -14.82 13.47 17.94
N GLY A 329 -13.64 12.93 17.73
CA GLY A 329 -12.97 12.14 18.74
C GLY A 329 -11.84 11.28 18.19
N ILE A 330 -11.28 10.48 19.09
CA ILE A 330 -10.26 9.47 18.82
C ILE A 330 -10.56 8.20 19.61
N VAL A 331 -9.93 7.09 19.22
CA VAL A 331 -9.83 5.89 20.07
C VAL A 331 -8.41 5.79 20.58
N LEU A 332 -8.24 5.45 21.85
CA LEU A 332 -6.92 5.22 22.43
C LEU A 332 -7.00 4.19 23.56
N GLY A 333 -5.84 3.63 23.91
CA GLY A 333 -5.75 2.66 24.99
C GLY A 333 -4.53 1.76 24.86
N TYR A 334 -4.67 0.54 25.35
CA TYR A 334 -3.59 -0.41 25.50
C TYR A 334 -3.90 -1.71 24.78
N TYR A 335 -2.89 -2.35 24.23
CA TYR A 335 -2.96 -3.73 23.82
C TYR A 335 -1.69 -4.48 24.21
N TYR A 336 -1.78 -5.79 24.34
CA TYR A 336 -0.62 -6.62 24.67
C TYR A 336 -0.12 -7.31 23.39
N PRO A 337 1.14 -7.14 23.00
CA PRO A 337 1.61 -7.54 21.68
C PRO A 337 1.72 -9.07 21.50
N ASN A 338 1.82 -9.83 22.60
CA ASN A 338 1.85 -11.29 22.62
C ASN A 338 0.52 -11.94 23.05
N SER A 339 -0.54 -11.16 23.20
CA SER A 339 -1.82 -11.69 23.68
C SER A 339 -3.01 -11.12 22.90
N ARG A 340 -4.20 -11.62 23.23
CA ARG A 340 -5.46 -11.14 22.66
C ARG A 340 -6.10 -10.04 23.51
N VAL A 341 -5.46 -9.63 24.60
CA VAL A 341 -5.97 -8.61 25.52
C VAL A 341 -5.82 -7.23 24.88
N VAL A 342 -6.96 -6.53 24.81
CA VAL A 342 -7.12 -5.20 24.23
C VAL A 342 -8.00 -4.39 25.19
N GLU A 343 -7.53 -3.20 25.56
CA GLU A 343 -8.21 -2.27 26.46
C GLU A 343 -8.24 -0.90 25.79
N MET A 344 -9.28 -0.67 24.99
CA MET A 344 -9.45 0.57 24.25
C MET A 344 -10.66 1.34 24.76
N THR A 345 -10.59 2.66 24.67
CA THR A 345 -11.71 3.55 24.92
C THR A 345 -11.81 4.59 23.82
N ARG A 346 -13.01 5.16 23.69
CA ARG A 346 -13.26 6.31 22.83
C ARG A 346 -13.18 7.58 23.65
N VAL A 347 -12.56 8.61 23.10
CA VAL A 347 -12.53 9.96 23.67
C VAL A 347 -13.30 10.86 22.72
N ASN A 348 -14.53 11.20 23.11
CA ASN A 348 -15.37 12.10 22.31
C ASN A 348 -15.04 13.55 22.65
N TYR A 349 -15.10 14.40 21.63
CA TYR A 349 -14.93 15.83 21.77
C TYR A 349 -16.29 16.51 21.77
N ASN A 350 -16.59 17.25 22.83
CA ASN A 350 -17.86 17.92 23.03
C ASN A 350 -17.67 19.43 22.87
N ARG A 351 -18.56 20.08 22.14
CA ARG A 351 -18.54 21.55 22.01
C ARG A 351 -19.58 22.15 22.94
N MET A 352 -19.13 22.94 23.90
CA MET A 352 -19.99 23.65 24.84
C MET A 352 -19.48 25.09 25.02
N TYR A 353 -20.37 26.07 24.83
CA TYR A 353 -20.08 27.49 25.05
C TYR A 353 -18.83 28.01 24.33
N GLY A 354 -18.62 27.58 23.08
CA GLY A 354 -17.49 28.01 22.26
C GLY A 354 -16.16 27.31 22.58
N LYS A 355 -16.15 26.35 23.52
CA LYS A 355 -14.98 25.53 23.86
C LYS A 355 -15.18 24.11 23.37
N ILE A 356 -14.08 23.40 23.11
CA ILE A 356 -14.11 21.95 22.92
C ILE A 356 -13.55 21.29 24.17
N THR A 357 -14.25 20.28 24.68
CA THR A 357 -13.87 19.54 25.88
C THR A 357 -13.81 18.05 25.62
N ALA A 358 -12.90 17.37 26.31
CA ALA A 358 -12.76 15.92 26.26
C ALA A 358 -12.39 15.38 27.64
N PHE A 359 -12.76 14.13 27.92
CA PHE A 359 -12.43 13.45 29.16
C PHE A 359 -11.69 12.14 28.84
N PHE A 360 -10.57 11.92 29.52
CA PHE A 360 -9.87 10.64 29.48
C PHE A 360 -9.32 10.30 30.86
N GLY A 361 -9.77 9.17 31.41
CA GLY A 361 -9.61 8.86 32.83
C GLY A 361 -10.30 9.94 33.68
N ASP A 362 -9.61 10.44 34.69
CA ASP A 362 -10.11 11.51 35.58
C ASP A 362 -9.72 12.93 35.10
N LYS A 363 -9.10 13.04 33.91
CA LYS A 363 -8.61 14.31 33.38
C LYS A 363 -9.57 14.92 32.36
N GLU A 364 -9.90 16.19 32.59
CA GLU A 364 -10.57 17.05 31.61
C GLU A 364 -9.53 17.79 30.76
N TYR A 365 -9.79 17.84 29.46
CA TYR A 365 -9.04 18.60 28.48
C TYR A 365 -9.95 19.68 27.92
N VAL A 366 -9.40 20.89 27.73
CA VAL A 366 -10.12 22.04 27.20
C VAL A 366 -9.25 22.75 26.17
N VAL A 367 -9.85 23.12 25.04
CA VAL A 367 -9.31 24.05 24.06
C VAL A 367 -10.31 25.18 23.87
#